data_AF-A0A093IP98-F1
#
_entry.id   AF-A0A093IP98-F1
#
_cell.length_a   1.000
_cell.length_b   1.000
_cell.length_c   1.000
_cell.angle_alpha   90.00
_cell.angle_beta   90.00
_cell.angle_gamma   90.00
#
_symmetry.space_group_name_H-M   'P 1'
#
loop_
_entity.id
_entity.type
_entity.pdbx_description
1 polymer ?
#
loop_
_entity_poly.entity_id
_entity_poly.type
_entity_poly.pdbx_seq_one_letter_code
_entity_poly.pdbx_strand_id
1 'polypeptide(L)'
;EAVISNGTIAFENWLVPGSSVYRQFWVFHVQNPSEVLDQGARPKLEQRGPYTYRSFAELRESSAELKFIFAIPASYFIKTNCLLLCKLCPVIVLLRTAAPSLYTNTFIQLLLNTWIKSSKSTMLQNRTVKELLWGYKDPFLNKVPFPLDPVLGVFYPYNGTFDGLYKVYTGKEDIKKTAMIESYKNKRY
;
A
#
# COMPACT_ATOMS: atom_id res chain seq x y z
N GLU A 1 -3.98 19.78 -28.68
CA GLU A 1 -2.63 19.24 -28.95
C GLU A 1 -2.34 18.13 -27.95
N ALA A 2 -1.87 16.96 -28.39
CA ALA A 2 -1.76 15.76 -27.54
C ALA A 2 -0.33 15.26 -27.33
N VAL A 3 0.67 15.95 -27.89
CA VAL A 3 2.09 15.62 -27.71
C VAL A 3 2.55 16.04 -26.32
N ILE A 4 3.25 15.16 -25.60
CA ILE A 4 3.80 15.44 -24.27
C ILE A 4 5.16 16.14 -24.45
N SER A 5 5.13 17.46 -24.59
CA SER A 5 6.34 18.28 -24.67
C SER A 5 6.18 19.64 -24.00
N ASN A 6 7.28 20.19 -23.50
CA ASN A 6 7.29 21.50 -22.83
C ASN A 6 6.61 22.58 -23.69
N GLY A 7 5.73 23.38 -23.08
CA GLY A 7 4.89 24.39 -23.74
C GLY A 7 3.55 23.88 -24.27
N THR A 8 3.27 22.57 -24.20
CA THR A 8 1.95 22.01 -24.60
C THR A 8 1.02 21.85 -23.40
N ILE A 9 -0.29 22.02 -23.63
CA ILE A 9 -1.34 21.77 -22.63
C ILE A 9 -1.30 20.32 -22.13
N ALA A 10 -0.93 19.37 -23.00
CA ALA A 10 -0.80 17.97 -22.64
C ALA A 10 0.33 17.74 -21.62
N PHE A 11 1.47 18.44 -21.78
CA PHE A 11 2.59 18.35 -20.84
C PHE A 11 2.27 18.98 -19.47
N GLU A 12 1.61 20.14 -19.45
CA GLU A 12 1.19 20.78 -18.20
C GLU A 12 0.25 19.90 -17.38
N ASN A 13 -0.78 19.34 -18.03
CA ASN A 13 -1.71 18.40 -17.40
C ASN A 13 -1.06 17.06 -17.03
N TRP A 14 0.00 16.67 -17.75
CA TRP A 14 0.76 15.45 -17.44
C TRP A 14 1.59 15.62 -16.17
N LEU A 15 2.25 16.77 -15.97
CA LEU A 15 3.04 17.01 -14.77
C LEU A 15 2.17 17.15 -13.51
N VAL A 16 1.11 17.95 -13.61
CA VAL A 16 0.18 18.23 -12.51
C VAL A 16 -1.24 18.08 -13.05
N PRO A 17 -1.89 16.92 -12.84
CA PRO A 17 -3.26 16.73 -13.26
C PRO A 17 -4.19 17.73 -12.56
N GLY A 18 -4.97 18.50 -13.33
CA GLY A 18 -5.93 19.46 -12.76
C GLY A 18 -7.08 18.81 -11.97
N SER A 19 -7.25 17.48 -12.09
CA SER A 19 -8.30 16.72 -11.40
C SER A 19 -7.80 16.11 -10.10
N SER A 20 -8.63 16.16 -9.06
CA SER A 20 -8.34 15.50 -7.80
C SER A 20 -8.64 14.00 -7.87
N VAL A 21 -7.66 13.18 -7.51
CA VAL A 21 -7.84 11.72 -7.44
C VAL A 21 -8.26 11.32 -6.03
N TYR A 22 -9.35 10.57 -5.92
CA TYR A 22 -9.81 10.01 -4.66
C TYR A 22 -9.62 8.50 -4.65
N ARG A 23 -9.12 7.96 -3.54
CA ARG A 23 -9.03 6.52 -3.29
C ARG A 23 -9.93 6.16 -2.11
N GLN A 24 -10.81 5.20 -2.33
CA GLN A 24 -11.74 4.73 -1.32
C GLN A 24 -11.40 3.29 -0.94
N PHE A 25 -11.36 3.03 0.36
CA PHE A 25 -11.11 1.69 0.89
C PHE A 25 -12.36 1.14 1.57
N TRP A 26 -12.59 -0.15 1.38
CA TRP A 26 -13.55 -0.94 2.16
C TRP A 26 -12.78 -2.04 2.87
N VAL A 27 -13.03 -2.20 4.16
CA VAL A 27 -12.35 -3.19 5.00
C VAL A 27 -13.38 -4.22 5.47
N PHE A 28 -13.01 -5.50 5.40
CA PHE A 28 -13.82 -6.58 5.96
C PHE A 28 -13.49 -6.80 7.42
N HIS A 29 -14.51 -6.71 8.26
CA HIS A 29 -14.45 -6.82 9.70
C HIS A 29 -14.94 -8.19 10.15
N VAL A 30 -14.15 -8.91 10.94
CA VAL A 30 -14.51 -10.25 11.42
C VAL A 30 -15.47 -10.13 12.61
N GLN A 31 -16.69 -10.64 12.45
CA GLN A 31 -17.76 -10.54 13.46
C GLN A 31 -17.66 -11.63 14.54
N ASN A 32 -17.07 -12.79 14.22
CA ASN A 32 -16.93 -13.93 15.12
C ASN A 32 -15.46 -14.31 15.39
N PRO A 33 -14.61 -13.39 15.87
CA PRO A 33 -13.18 -13.64 16.01
C PRO A 33 -12.85 -14.80 16.95
N SER A 34 -13.58 -14.96 18.06
CA SER A 34 -13.36 -16.06 19.01
C SER A 34 -13.73 -17.43 18.41
N GLU A 35 -14.86 -17.54 17.69
CA GLU A 35 -15.23 -18.80 17.01
C GLU A 35 -14.17 -19.20 15.97
N VAL A 36 -13.62 -18.22 15.23
CA VAL A 36 -12.58 -18.46 14.24
C VAL A 36 -11.28 -18.93 14.91
N LEU A 37 -10.85 -18.27 15.98
CA LEU A 37 -9.57 -18.56 16.65
C LEU A 37 -9.61 -19.84 17.49
N ASP A 38 -10.69 -20.06 18.23
CA ASP A 38 -10.77 -21.11 19.25
C ASP A 38 -11.38 -22.40 18.70
N GLN A 39 -12.27 -22.30 17.70
CA GLN A 39 -13.06 -23.44 17.19
C GLN A 39 -12.80 -23.73 15.71
N GLY A 40 -12.02 -22.90 15.01
CA GLY A 40 -11.79 -23.05 13.57
C GLY A 40 -13.03 -22.78 12.73
N ALA A 41 -14.01 -22.02 13.25
CA ALA A 41 -15.24 -21.72 12.55
C ALA A 41 -14.99 -20.83 11.31
N ARG A 42 -15.94 -20.85 10.36
CA ARG A 42 -15.87 -19.98 9.18
C ARG A 42 -16.04 -18.50 9.60
N PRO A 43 -15.18 -17.58 9.12
CA PRO A 43 -15.28 -16.16 9.46
C PRO A 43 -16.53 -15.53 8.84
N LYS A 44 -17.31 -14.84 9.67
CA LYS A 44 -18.41 -13.95 9.28
C LYS A 44 -17.84 -12.55 9.09
N LEU A 45 -17.95 -12.01 7.88
CA LEU A 45 -17.34 -10.74 7.49
C LEU A 45 -18.39 -9.66 7.26
N GLU A 46 -18.11 -8.45 7.75
CA GLU A 46 -18.91 -7.25 7.47
C GLU A 46 -18.04 -6.22 6.75
N GLN A 47 -18.47 -5.73 5.60
CA GLN A 47 -17.75 -4.70 4.86
C GLN A 47 -18.04 -3.32 5.46
N ARG A 48 -17.00 -2.56 5.82
CA ARG A 48 -17.10 -1.19 6.32
C ARG A 48 -16.33 -0.22 5.43
N GLY A 49 -16.93 0.92 5.11
CA GLY A 49 -16.37 1.94 4.21
C GLY A 49 -17.45 2.84 3.60
N PRO A 50 -17.09 3.75 2.67
CA PRO A 50 -15.74 3.99 2.16
C PRO A 50 -14.88 4.83 3.12
N TYR A 51 -13.63 4.43 3.34
CA TYR A 51 -12.59 5.30 3.90
C TYR A 51 -11.92 6.06 2.76
N THR A 52 -12.25 7.34 2.61
CA THR A 52 -11.85 8.15 1.46
C THR A 52 -10.57 8.95 1.74
N TYR A 53 -9.61 8.82 0.84
CA TYR A 53 -8.35 9.56 0.83
C TYR A 53 -8.25 10.35 -0.46
N ARG A 54 -7.79 11.59 -0.37
CA ARG A 54 -7.35 12.34 -1.55
C ARG A 54 -5.89 12.01 -1.80
N SER A 55 -5.61 11.49 -2.98
CA SER A 55 -4.25 11.27 -3.46
C SER A 55 -3.86 12.46 -4.33
N PHE A 56 -2.70 13.03 -4.04
CA PHE A 56 -2.02 13.86 -5.02
C PHE A 56 -1.04 12.95 -5.75
N ALA A 57 -0.70 13.30 -6.97
CA ALA A 57 0.33 12.65 -7.76
C ALA A 57 1.08 13.75 -8.47
N GLU A 58 2.38 13.81 -8.25
CA GLU A 58 3.24 14.76 -8.95
C GLU A 58 4.19 13.96 -9.82
N LEU A 59 4.17 14.23 -11.12
CA LEU A 59 5.15 13.64 -12.03
C LEU A 59 6.35 14.58 -12.07
N ARG A 60 7.51 14.07 -11.67
CA ARG A 60 8.78 14.81 -11.74
C ARG A 60 9.58 14.37 -12.95
N GLU A 61 10.01 15.32 -13.76
CA GLU A 61 10.94 15.10 -14.85
C GLU A 61 12.37 14.96 -14.31
N SER A 62 13.07 13.89 -14.70
CA SER A 62 14.43 13.61 -14.21
C SER A 62 15.53 13.93 -15.23
N SER A 63 15.22 14.09 -16.52
CA SER A 63 16.22 14.39 -17.57
C SER A 63 15.58 14.82 -18.90
N ALA A 64 16.42 15.31 -19.83
CA ALA A 64 16.05 15.69 -21.20
C ALA A 64 15.42 14.55 -22.07
N GLU A 65 15.47 13.30 -21.60
CA GLU A 65 14.85 12.14 -22.26
C GLU A 65 13.42 11.86 -21.76
N LEU A 66 12.77 12.81 -21.08
CA LEU A 66 11.39 12.70 -20.55
C LEU A 66 11.18 11.41 -19.75
N LYS A 67 12.07 11.21 -18.78
CA LYS A 67 11.95 10.17 -17.76
C LYS A 67 11.14 10.75 -16.59
N PHE A 68 10.07 10.06 -16.23
CA PHE A 68 9.15 10.50 -15.20
C PHE A 68 9.22 9.63 -13.96
N ILE A 69 9.12 10.28 -12.81
CA ILE A 69 8.96 9.63 -11.52
C ILE A 69 7.58 10.00 -10.99
N PHE A 70 6.77 9.00 -10.64
CA PHE A 70 5.49 9.21 -10.00
C PHE A 70 5.71 9.41 -8.51
N ALA A 71 5.72 10.66 -8.06
CA ALA A 71 5.74 10.95 -6.64
C ALA A 71 4.38 10.63 -6.04
N ILE A 72 4.40 9.91 -4.92
CA ILE A 72 3.23 9.66 -4.08
C ILE A 72 3.29 10.66 -2.92
N PRO A 73 2.80 11.90 -3.10
CA PRO A 73 2.66 12.85 -2.01
C PRO A 73 1.67 12.32 -0.96
N ALA A 74 1.80 12.87 0.25
CA ALA A 74 1.06 12.41 1.41
C ALA A 74 -0.46 12.34 1.15
N SER A 75 -1.04 11.16 1.35
CA SER A 75 -2.49 11.00 1.27
C SER A 75 -3.16 11.63 2.50
N TYR A 76 -4.06 12.59 2.30
CA TYR A 76 -4.83 13.19 3.38
C TYR A 76 -6.17 12.48 3.52
N PHE A 77 -6.48 12.06 4.75
CA PHE A 77 -7.77 11.46 5.09
C PHE A 77 -8.86 12.52 5.05
N ILE A 78 -9.77 12.41 4.09
CA ILE A 78 -10.91 13.32 4.00
C ILE A 78 -12.09 12.60 4.63
N LYS A 79 -12.26 12.91 5.91
CA LYS A 79 -13.46 12.77 6.76
C LYS A 79 -14.52 11.80 6.22
N THR A 80 -14.65 10.64 6.85
CA THR A 80 -15.88 9.84 6.76
C THR A 80 -16.98 10.50 7.58
N ASN A 81 -18.22 10.52 7.07
CA ASN A 81 -19.43 10.74 7.87
C ASN A 81 -19.68 9.63 8.93
N CYS A 82 -18.79 8.65 9.00
CA CYS A 82 -18.73 7.65 10.07
C CYS A 82 -18.13 8.30 11.34
N LEU A 83 -18.84 9.30 11.88
CA LEU A 83 -18.64 9.78 13.24
C LEU A 83 -18.80 8.59 14.20
N LEU A 84 -17.82 8.44 15.10
CA LEU A 84 -17.86 7.57 16.28
C LEU A 84 -18.11 6.07 15.99
N LEU A 85 -17.09 5.23 15.82
CA LEU A 85 -16.94 3.96 16.60
C LEU A 85 -15.83 2.96 16.15
N CYS A 86 -15.27 2.94 14.92
CA CYS A 86 -14.23 1.93 14.59
C CYS A 86 -12.84 2.38 15.08
N LYS A 87 -12.64 2.42 16.40
CA LYS A 87 -11.30 2.58 17.02
C LYS A 87 -10.47 1.30 16.89
N LEU A 88 -11.10 0.14 16.68
CA LEU A 88 -10.43 -1.15 16.61
C LEU A 88 -11.26 -2.08 15.72
N CYS A 89 -10.64 -2.57 14.65
CA CYS A 89 -11.28 -3.46 13.71
C CYS A 89 -10.45 -4.77 13.66
N PRO A 90 -10.95 -5.95 14.09
CA PRO A 90 -10.28 -7.23 13.92
C PRO A 90 -10.02 -7.50 12.43
N VAL A 91 -8.75 -7.46 12.06
CA VAL A 91 -8.27 -7.73 10.72
C VAL A 91 -7.24 -8.86 10.80
N ILE A 92 -7.20 -9.68 9.76
CA ILE A 92 -6.22 -10.76 9.61
C ILE A 92 -4.85 -10.12 9.34
N VAL A 93 -3.87 -10.43 10.17
CA VAL A 93 -2.47 -10.00 9.93
C VAL A 93 -1.78 -11.05 9.07
N LEU A 94 -1.79 -10.83 7.76
CA LEU A 94 -1.29 -11.77 6.75
C LEU A 94 0.21 -12.13 6.90
N LEU A 95 1.03 -11.22 7.43
CA LEU A 95 2.45 -11.50 7.53
C LEU A 95 2.78 -12.55 8.61
N ARG A 96 1.99 -12.63 9.70
CA ARG A 96 2.20 -13.64 10.74
C ARG A 96 1.86 -15.05 10.26
N THR A 97 0.91 -15.16 9.34
CA THR A 97 0.59 -16.42 8.65
C THR A 97 1.58 -16.76 7.54
N ALA A 98 2.20 -15.76 6.91
CA ALA A 98 3.15 -15.96 5.81
C ALA A 98 4.60 -16.16 6.25
N ALA A 99 5.01 -15.67 7.44
CA ALA A 99 6.39 -15.81 7.92
C ALA A 99 6.90 -17.27 7.94
N PRO A 100 6.10 -18.27 8.37
CA PRO A 100 6.50 -19.67 8.24
C PRO A 100 6.63 -20.14 6.79
N SER A 101 5.85 -19.61 5.84
CA SER A 101 6.03 -19.98 4.42
C SER A 101 7.23 -19.28 3.76
N LEU A 102 7.64 -18.11 4.25
CA LEU A 102 8.75 -17.32 3.69
C LEU A 102 10.12 -17.78 4.21
N TYR A 103 10.19 -18.24 5.46
CA TYR A 103 11.45 -18.69 6.08
C TYR A 103 11.45 -20.20 6.29
N THR A 104 11.78 -20.96 5.24
CA THR A 104 11.74 -22.44 5.27
C THR A 104 12.86 -23.09 6.11
N ASN A 105 13.87 -22.32 6.54
CA ASN A 105 14.94 -22.83 7.39
C ASN A 105 14.40 -23.28 8.75
N THR A 106 14.62 -24.54 9.10
CA THR A 106 14.12 -25.20 10.32
C THR A 106 14.50 -24.48 11.61
N PHE A 107 15.72 -23.93 11.69
CA PHE A 107 16.16 -23.18 12.86
C PHE A 107 15.42 -21.84 13.00
N ILE A 108 15.22 -21.14 11.89
CA ILE A 108 14.45 -19.88 11.87
C ILE A 108 12.98 -20.14 12.23
N GLN A 109 12.39 -21.23 11.75
CA GLN A 109 11.04 -21.67 12.14
C GLN A 109 10.89 -21.90 13.64
N LEU A 110 11.86 -22.57 14.27
CA LEU A 110 11.86 -22.84 15.70
C LEU A 110 11.87 -21.52 16.50
N LEU A 111 12.73 -20.58 16.10
CA LEU A 111 12.81 -19.26 16.71
C LEU A 111 11.51 -18.46 16.52
N LEU A 112 10.99 -18.40 15.28
CA LEU A 112 9.73 -17.72 14.97
C LEU A 112 8.58 -18.29 15.81
N ASN A 113 8.42 -19.62 15.87
CA ASN A 113 7.37 -20.26 16.67
C ASN A 113 7.48 -19.93 18.16
N THR A 114 8.70 -19.92 18.70
CA THR A 114 8.96 -19.58 20.11
C THR A 114 8.57 -18.13 20.41
N TRP A 115 8.96 -17.21 19.54
CA TRP A 115 8.63 -15.79 19.67
C TRP A 115 7.15 -15.49 19.42
N ILE A 116 6.51 -16.17 18.46
CA ILE A 116 5.06 -16.10 18.21
C ILE A 116 4.30 -16.50 19.48
N LYS A 117 4.66 -17.63 20.11
CA LYS A 117 4.05 -18.09 21.38
C LYS A 117 4.30 -17.10 22.53
N SER A 118 5.54 -16.61 22.68
CA SER A 118 5.92 -15.65 23.72
C SER A 118 5.21 -14.29 23.58
N SER A 119 4.95 -13.85 22.34
CA SER A 119 4.30 -12.56 22.07
C SER A 119 2.84 -12.45 22.54
N LYS A 120 2.22 -13.57 22.97
CA LYS A 120 0.77 -13.69 23.27
C LYS A 120 -0.15 -13.10 22.18
N SER A 121 0.37 -12.90 20.97
CA SER A 121 -0.37 -12.27 19.89
C SER A 121 -1.30 -13.30 19.26
N THR A 122 -2.45 -12.87 18.76
CA THR A 122 -3.45 -13.69 18.06
C THR A 122 -3.32 -13.56 16.53
N MET A 123 -3.87 -14.51 15.77
CA MET A 123 -3.87 -14.45 14.30
C MET A 123 -4.72 -13.28 13.78
N LEU A 124 -5.84 -13.00 14.46
CA LEU A 124 -6.64 -11.81 14.27
C LEU A 124 -6.16 -10.73 15.22
N GLN A 125 -5.98 -9.50 14.73
CA GLN A 125 -5.62 -8.35 15.56
C GLN A 125 -6.61 -7.22 15.37
N ASN A 126 -6.92 -6.55 16.47
CA ASN A 126 -7.73 -5.35 16.42
C ASN A 126 -6.84 -4.15 16.07
N ARG A 127 -7.04 -3.58 14.87
CA ARG A 127 -6.29 -2.43 14.37
C ARG A 127 -7.20 -1.36 13.81
N THR A 128 -6.75 -0.12 13.82
CA THR A 128 -7.42 0.96 13.09
C THR A 128 -7.20 0.80 11.59
N VAL A 129 -8.09 1.37 10.77
CA VAL A 129 -7.89 1.42 9.31
C VAL A 129 -6.63 2.18 8.93
N LYS A 130 -6.26 3.21 9.70
CA LYS A 130 -5.00 3.95 9.50
C LYS A 130 -3.79 3.04 9.67
N GLU A 131 -3.74 2.28 10.76
CA GLU A 131 -2.66 1.31 11.02
C GLU A 131 -2.60 0.23 9.95
N LEU A 132 -3.75 -0.34 9.58
CA LEU A 132 -3.81 -1.40 8.56
C LEU A 132 -3.29 -0.93 7.20
N LEU A 133 -3.72 0.25 6.75
CA LEU A 133 -3.36 0.75 5.43
C LEU A 133 -1.93 1.28 5.38
N TRP A 134 -1.54 2.09 6.37
CA TRP A 134 -0.35 2.93 6.26
C TRP A 134 0.83 2.49 7.12
N GLY A 135 0.62 1.55 8.05
CA GLY A 135 1.69 1.08 8.91
C GLY A 135 1.33 1.10 10.39
N TYR A 136 1.65 0.03 11.08
CA TYR A 136 1.83 -0.01 12.52
C TYR A 136 3.08 -0.81 12.86
N LYS A 137 3.72 -0.48 13.97
CA LYS A 137 4.87 -1.22 14.46
C LYS A 137 4.39 -2.53 15.10
N ASP A 138 4.71 -3.66 14.49
CA ASP A 138 4.26 -4.96 14.97
C ASP A 138 5.04 -5.35 16.25
N PRO A 139 4.33 -5.65 17.37
CA PRO A 139 4.98 -5.99 18.63
C PRO A 139 5.85 -7.24 18.58
N PHE A 140 5.54 -8.17 17.66
CA PHE A 140 6.32 -9.38 17.46
C PHE A 140 7.55 -9.08 16.62
N LEU A 141 7.40 -8.46 15.45
CA LEU A 141 8.54 -8.14 14.57
C LEU A 141 9.56 -7.21 15.22
N ASN A 142 9.10 -6.26 16.05
CA ASN A 142 10.01 -5.37 16.78
C ASN A 142 10.91 -6.08 17.79
N LYS A 143 10.59 -7.32 18.18
CA LYS A 143 11.41 -8.12 19.11
C LYS A 143 12.33 -9.11 18.40
N VAL A 144 12.23 -9.20 17.08
CA VAL A 144 13.05 -10.13 16.29
C VAL A 144 14.44 -9.51 16.09
N PRO A 145 15.53 -10.18 16.50
CA PRO A 145 16.90 -9.65 16.45
C PRO A 145 17.53 -9.78 15.05
N PHE A 146 16.74 -9.73 13.98
CA PHE A 146 17.20 -9.78 12.59
C PHE A 146 16.92 -8.43 11.91
N PRO A 147 17.70 -8.03 10.89
CA PRO A 147 17.52 -6.76 10.18
C PRO A 147 16.27 -6.81 9.30
N LEU A 148 15.10 -6.56 9.90
CA LEU A 148 13.81 -6.47 9.22
C LEU A 148 13.08 -5.21 9.65
N ASP A 149 12.30 -4.63 8.75
CA ASP A 149 11.43 -3.50 9.09
C ASP A 149 10.25 -4.01 9.95
N PRO A 150 10.10 -3.54 11.19
CA PRO A 150 9.03 -4.00 12.07
C PRO A 150 7.66 -3.37 11.73
N VAL A 151 7.57 -2.48 10.74
CA VAL A 151 6.33 -1.80 10.38
C VAL A 151 5.54 -2.59 9.34
N LEU A 152 4.26 -2.84 9.64
CA LEU A 152 3.33 -3.54 8.77
C LEU A 152 2.17 -2.65 8.34
N GLY A 153 1.92 -2.60 7.04
CA GLY A 153 0.74 -1.96 6.46
C GLY A 153 0.58 -2.41 5.01
N VAL A 154 -0.67 -2.44 4.52
CA VAL A 154 -0.98 -2.90 3.15
C VAL A 154 -0.30 -2.03 2.09
N PHE A 155 -0.22 -0.73 2.33
CA PHE A 155 0.43 0.23 1.43
C PHE A 155 1.75 0.75 2.01
N TYR A 156 2.26 0.18 3.11
CA TYR A 156 3.50 0.68 3.71
C TYR A 156 4.74 0.19 2.94
N PRO A 157 5.74 1.06 2.68
CA PRO A 157 5.68 2.52 2.77
C PRO A 157 4.91 3.13 1.58
N TYR A 158 4.15 4.21 1.83
CA TYR A 158 3.37 4.92 0.80
C TYR A 158 3.77 6.39 0.65
N ASN A 159 3.55 7.16 1.72
CA ASN A 159 3.74 8.60 1.69
C ASN A 159 5.22 8.95 1.55
N GLY A 160 5.54 9.83 0.60
CA GLY A 160 6.92 10.26 0.34
C GLY A 160 7.74 9.22 -0.42
N THR A 161 7.10 8.15 -0.90
CA THR A 161 7.72 7.22 -1.85
C THR A 161 7.47 7.67 -3.28
N PHE A 162 8.19 7.04 -4.20
CA PHE A 162 8.10 7.31 -5.61
C PHE A 162 8.03 5.99 -6.36
N ASP A 163 7.19 5.92 -7.38
CA ASP A 163 7.16 4.81 -8.32
C ASP A 163 7.79 5.21 -9.66
N GLY A 164 8.51 4.27 -10.25
CA GLY A 164 9.33 4.48 -11.43
C GLY A 164 10.79 4.07 -11.21
N LEU A 165 11.71 4.47 -12.08
CA LEU A 165 11.57 5.40 -13.21
C LEU A 165 10.69 4.88 -14.35
N TYR A 166 9.82 5.73 -14.91
CA TYR A 166 9.10 5.45 -16.15
C TYR A 166 9.74 6.19 -17.31
N LYS A 167 9.97 5.49 -18.41
CA LYS A 167 10.25 6.10 -19.72
C LYS A 167 9.01 5.93 -20.59
N VAL A 168 8.48 7.03 -21.13
CA VAL A 168 7.24 7.04 -21.89
C VAL A 168 7.43 7.69 -23.25
N TYR A 169 6.69 7.23 -24.24
CA TYR A 169 6.65 7.84 -25.56
C TYR A 169 5.86 9.16 -25.52
N THR A 170 6.43 10.20 -26.10
CA THR A 170 5.88 11.57 -26.05
C THR A 170 4.81 11.84 -27.11
N GLY A 171 4.77 11.02 -28.16
CA GLY A 171 3.92 11.25 -29.32
C GLY A 171 4.52 12.16 -30.39
N LYS A 172 5.76 12.66 -30.23
CA LYS A 172 6.42 13.53 -31.23
C LYS A 172 6.63 12.83 -32.58
N GLU A 173 7.10 11.58 -32.55
CA GLU A 173 7.38 10.80 -33.76
C GLU A 173 6.14 10.09 -34.28
N ASP A 174 5.37 9.50 -33.37
CA ASP A 174 4.13 8.79 -33.66
C ASP A 174 3.11 9.07 -32.57
N ILE A 175 2.08 9.87 -32.92
CA ILE A 175 1.02 10.28 -32.00
C ILE A 175 0.23 9.09 -31.44
N LYS A 176 0.24 7.93 -32.12
CA LYS A 176 -0.43 6.72 -31.64
C LYS A 176 0.26 6.11 -30.42
N LYS A 177 1.52 6.47 -30.17
CA LYS A 177 2.32 5.96 -29.05
C LYS A 177 2.32 6.88 -27.83
N THR A 178 1.68 8.05 -27.89
CA THR A 178 1.65 8.99 -26.77
C THR A 178 1.27 8.29 -25.45
N ALA A 179 2.03 8.59 -24.39
CA ALA A 179 1.86 8.05 -23.03
C ALA A 179 2.07 6.52 -22.88
N MET A 180 2.42 5.80 -23.95
CA MET A 180 2.80 4.39 -23.83
C MET A 180 4.12 4.26 -23.06
N ILE A 181 4.18 3.30 -22.13
CA ILE A 181 5.37 3.02 -21.34
C ILE A 181 6.38 2.29 -22.24
N GLU A 182 7.54 2.90 -22.46
CA GLU A 182 8.67 2.27 -23.14
C GLU A 182 9.44 1.35 -22.18
N SER A 183 9.63 1.78 -20.93
CA SER A 183 10.29 0.98 -19.89
C SER A 183 9.91 1.41 -18.49
N TYR A 184 9.99 0.47 -17.55
CA TYR A 184 9.80 0.67 -16.12
C TYR A 184 11.04 0.18 -15.38
N LYS A 185 11.61 1.03 -14.51
CA LYS A 185 12.86 0.75 -13.78
C LYS A 185 13.99 0.27 -14.70
N ASN A 186 14.12 0.94 -15.84
CA ASN A 186 15.08 0.62 -16.91
C ASN A 186 14.93 -0.78 -17.52
N LYS A 187 13.77 -1.44 -17.35
CA LYS A 187 13.44 -2.73 -17.96
C LYS A 187 12.25 -2.59 -18.89
N ARG A 188 12.32 -3.25 -20.06
CA ARG A 188 11.19 -3.39 -20.98
C ARG A 188 10.47 -4.69 -20.64
N TYR A 189 9.14 -4.66 -20.70
CA TYR A 189 8.26 -5.79 -20.48
C TYR A 189 7.38 -6.00 -21.70
#